data_AF-A0A7X8X9L8-F1
#
_entry.id   AF-A0A7X8X9L8-F1
#
_cell.length_a   1.000
_cell.length_b   1.000
_cell.length_c   1.000
_cell.angle_alpha   90.00
_cell.angle_beta   90.00
_cell.angle_gamma   90.00
#
_symmetry.space_group_name_H-M   'P 1'
#
loop_
_entity.id
_entity.type
_entity.pdbx_description
1 polymer ?
#
loop_
_entity_poly.entity_id
_entity_poly.type
_entity_poly.pdbx_seq_one_letter_code
_entity_poly.pdbx_strand_id
1 'polypeptide(L)'
;NEIYRDAIMLPFAEHKGYGFAMMVEMLTGCLGHAGITEDVHSWNTVPGRDADTGHCFIAIDPAALGGINEFRSRVDLLIDRMRATPVIKGVKKVFYPGEIEFDKEADALANGVPVPESSLAELRRGAKLVGVELDF
;
A
#
# COMPACT_ATOMS: atom_id res chain seq x y z
N ASN A 1 9.88 -8.35 22.84
CA ASN A 1 10.77 -7.21 22.52
C ASN A 1 10.23 -5.96 23.21
N GLU A 2 10.78 -5.62 24.38
CA GLU A 2 10.34 -4.48 25.21
C GLU A 2 10.61 -3.11 24.58
N ILE A 3 11.48 -3.02 23.56
CA ILE A 3 11.94 -1.76 22.96
C ILE A 3 10.82 -0.98 22.26
N TYR A 4 9.74 -1.64 21.83
CA TYR A 4 8.64 -1.01 21.09
C TYR A 4 7.37 -0.79 21.91
N ARG A 5 7.36 -1.15 23.21
CA ARG A 5 6.13 -1.16 24.01
C ARG A 5 5.53 0.23 24.22
N ASP A 6 6.38 1.25 24.22
CA ASP A 6 6.01 2.67 24.36
C ASP A 6 6.50 3.52 23.18
N ALA A 7 6.87 2.88 22.06
CA ALA A 7 7.34 3.58 20.87
C ALA A 7 6.16 3.93 19.96
N ILE A 8 6.20 5.14 19.37
CA ILE A 8 5.23 5.58 18.37
C ILE A 8 5.89 5.72 17.00
N MET A 9 5.12 5.48 15.94
CA MET A 9 5.53 5.84 14.59
C MET A 9 5.40 7.36 14.41
N LEU A 10 6.45 7.98 13.88
CA LEU A 10 6.41 9.40 13.54
C LEU A 10 5.76 9.58 12.15
N PRO A 11 4.95 10.63 11.95
CA PRO A 11 4.41 10.94 10.64
C PRO A 11 5.55 11.32 9.68
N PHE A 12 5.43 10.90 8.41
CA PHE A 12 6.38 11.31 7.38
C PHE A 12 6.36 12.84 7.22
N ALA A 13 7.51 13.48 7.08
CA ALA A 13 7.58 14.94 6.96
C ALA A 13 6.81 15.70 8.08
N GLU A 14 6.81 15.13 9.30
CA GLU A 14 6.27 15.76 10.51
C GLU A 14 4.81 16.23 10.36
N HIS A 15 4.56 17.53 10.54
CA HIS A 15 3.23 18.15 10.51
C HIS A 15 2.50 17.96 9.17
N LYS A 16 3.22 17.75 8.06
CA LYS A 16 2.57 17.46 6.76
C LYS A 16 2.04 16.04 6.71
N GLY A 17 2.80 15.06 7.16
CA GLY A 17 2.31 13.68 7.25
C GLY A 17 1.20 13.53 8.28
N TYR A 18 1.24 14.29 9.38
CA TYR A 18 0.13 14.36 10.32
C TYR A 18 -1.14 14.90 9.66
N GLY A 19 -1.04 15.98 8.86
CA GLY A 19 -2.16 16.51 8.09
C GLY A 19 -2.74 15.48 7.11
N PHE A 20 -1.89 14.71 6.43
CA PHE A 20 -2.36 13.62 5.56
C PHE A 20 -3.04 12.49 6.33
N ALA A 21 -2.51 12.10 7.50
CA ALA A 21 -3.13 11.09 8.36
C ALA A 21 -4.53 11.55 8.82
N MET A 22 -4.68 12.80 9.24
CA MET A 22 -5.98 13.37 9.61
C MET A 22 -6.97 13.39 8.45
N MET A 23 -6.52 13.69 7.23
CA MET A 23 -7.37 13.64 6.04
C MET A 23 -7.86 12.22 5.76
N VAL A 24 -6.99 11.21 5.88
CA VAL A 24 -7.38 9.80 5.74
C VAL A 24 -8.44 9.46 6.80
N GLU A 25 -8.17 9.76 8.07
CA GLU A 25 -9.08 9.47 9.20
C GLU A 25 -10.48 10.08 9.01
N MET A 26 -10.53 11.34 8.55
CA MET A 26 -11.79 12.02 8.28
C MET A 26 -12.59 11.34 7.16
N LEU A 27 -11.93 10.86 6.11
CA LEU A 27 -12.58 10.22 4.98
C LEU A 27 -12.99 8.77 5.28
N THR A 28 -12.21 8.04 6.08
CA THR A 28 -12.42 6.61 6.34
C THR A 28 -13.23 6.36 7.61
N GLY A 29 -12.83 6.96 8.75
CA GLY A 29 -13.47 6.78 10.05
C GLY A 29 -14.67 7.71 10.20
N CYS A 30 -14.44 9.02 10.23
CA CYS A 30 -15.49 10.01 10.52
C CYS A 30 -16.62 9.99 9.49
N LEU A 31 -16.30 10.09 8.19
CA LEU A 31 -17.30 10.09 7.12
C LEU A 31 -17.86 8.68 6.86
N GLY A 32 -17.02 7.65 6.95
CA GLY A 32 -17.40 6.26 6.75
C GLY A 32 -18.19 5.64 7.91
N HIS A 33 -18.29 6.35 9.05
CA HIS A 33 -18.91 5.88 10.29
C HIS A 33 -18.31 4.57 10.80
N ALA A 34 -16.97 4.48 10.75
CA ALA A 34 -16.18 3.38 11.29
C ALA A 34 -15.40 3.84 12.53
N GLY A 35 -14.64 2.92 13.13
CA GLY A 35 -13.75 3.21 14.24
C GLY A 35 -12.80 4.39 13.94
N ILE A 36 -12.59 5.22 14.97
CA ILE A 36 -11.67 6.37 14.94
C ILE A 36 -10.50 6.07 15.88
N THR A 37 -9.28 6.28 15.39
CA THR A 37 -8.03 6.10 16.13
C THR A 37 -7.96 4.75 16.88
N GLU A 38 -8.03 4.76 18.22
CA GLU A 38 -7.95 3.58 19.07
C GLU A 38 -9.18 2.66 19.02
N ASP A 39 -10.27 3.10 18.41
CA ASP A 39 -11.46 2.26 18.19
C ASP A 39 -11.19 1.21 17.09
N VAL A 40 -10.20 1.42 16.22
CA VAL A 40 -9.81 0.43 15.20
C VAL A 40 -9.03 -0.71 15.86
N HIS A 41 -9.51 -1.95 15.69
CA HIS A 41 -8.94 -3.11 16.36
C HIS A 41 -8.06 -3.94 15.45
N SER A 42 -6.90 -4.36 15.96
CA SER A 42 -6.06 -5.30 15.24
C SER A 42 -6.58 -6.73 15.44
N TRP A 43 -6.83 -7.41 14.33
CA TRP A 43 -7.35 -8.78 14.30
C TRP A 43 -6.48 -9.79 15.08
N ASN A 44 -5.19 -9.49 15.28
CA ASN A 44 -4.24 -10.34 16.00
C ASN A 44 -4.13 -10.03 17.51
N THR A 45 -4.65 -8.89 18.00
CA THR A 45 -4.62 -8.55 19.43
C THR A 45 -5.97 -8.75 20.11
N VAL A 46 -7.08 -8.66 19.36
CA VAL A 46 -8.44 -8.91 19.86
C VAL A 46 -9.15 -9.93 18.96
N PRO A 47 -8.84 -11.23 19.08
CA PRO A 47 -9.43 -12.26 18.23
C PRO A 47 -10.96 -12.34 18.40
N GLY A 48 -11.69 -12.52 17.30
CA GLY A 48 -13.14 -12.70 17.31
C GLY A 48 -13.95 -11.40 17.38
N ARG A 49 -13.29 -10.23 17.38
CA ARG A 49 -13.93 -8.93 17.18
C ARG A 49 -13.70 -8.45 15.76
N ASP A 50 -14.66 -7.71 15.21
CA ASP A 50 -14.47 -6.99 13.98
C ASP A 50 -13.39 -5.90 14.15
N ALA A 51 -12.70 -5.56 13.07
CA ALA A 51 -11.61 -4.59 13.10
C ALA A 51 -12.10 -3.14 13.17
N ASP A 52 -13.40 -2.89 12.94
CA ASP A 52 -14.01 -1.56 12.78
C ASP A 52 -13.20 -0.62 11.86
N THR A 53 -12.61 -1.16 10.80
CA THR A 53 -11.75 -0.40 9.87
C THR A 53 -12.59 0.28 8.80
N GLY A 54 -12.48 1.59 8.69
CA GLY A 54 -13.09 2.37 7.62
C GLY A 54 -12.28 2.39 6.32
N HIS A 55 -12.96 2.49 5.19
CA HIS A 55 -12.34 2.63 3.87
C HIS A 55 -13.04 3.73 3.05
N CYS A 56 -12.28 4.46 2.25
CA CYS A 56 -12.79 5.48 1.35
C CYS A 56 -12.27 5.21 -0.07
N PHE A 57 -13.17 5.21 -1.05
CA PHE A 57 -12.84 5.02 -2.46
C PHE A 57 -13.33 6.23 -3.26
N ILE A 58 -12.45 6.81 -4.06
CA ILE A 58 -12.75 7.98 -4.90
C ILE A 58 -12.44 7.60 -6.35
N ALA A 59 -13.45 7.70 -7.21
CA ALA A 59 -13.32 7.53 -8.65
C ALA A 59 -13.64 8.85 -9.34
N ILE A 60 -12.73 9.33 -10.19
CA ILE A 60 -12.89 10.55 -10.98
C ILE A 60 -12.86 10.15 -12.44
N ASP A 61 -13.94 10.44 -13.18
CA ASP A 61 -14.01 10.17 -14.61
C ASP A 61 -13.27 11.27 -15.40
N PRO A 62 -12.14 10.95 -16.08
CA PRO A 62 -11.43 11.93 -16.90
C PRO A 62 -12.27 12.44 -18.08
N ALA A 63 -13.24 11.65 -18.57
CA ALA A 63 -14.12 12.09 -19.65
C ALA A 63 -14.98 13.28 -19.24
N ALA A 64 -15.34 13.38 -17.96
CA ALA A 64 -16.09 14.52 -17.41
C ALA A 64 -15.25 15.80 -17.24
N LEU A 65 -13.91 15.72 -17.28
CA LEU A 65 -13.00 16.83 -16.97
C LEU A 65 -12.12 17.29 -18.15
N GLY A 66 -12.28 16.71 -19.34
CA GLY A 66 -11.48 17.08 -20.51
C GLY A 66 -11.23 15.98 -21.53
N GLY A 67 -11.69 14.75 -21.26
CA GLY A 67 -11.57 13.63 -22.19
C GLY A 67 -10.40 12.70 -21.87
N ILE A 68 -10.64 11.40 -22.04
CA ILE A 68 -9.68 10.35 -21.68
C ILE A 68 -8.37 10.41 -22.48
N ASN A 69 -8.41 10.78 -23.75
CA ASN A 69 -7.23 10.80 -24.62
C ASN A 69 -6.26 11.94 -24.24
N GLU A 70 -6.80 13.13 -23.95
CA GLU A 70 -6.00 14.26 -23.48
C GLU A 70 -5.42 13.96 -22.09
N PHE A 71 -6.22 13.41 -21.18
CA PHE A 71 -5.74 13.01 -19.86
C PHE A 71 -4.55 12.02 -19.95
N ARG A 72 -4.67 10.96 -20.76
CA ARG A 72 -3.59 9.99 -21.00
C ARG A 72 -2.33 10.66 -21.54
N SER A 73 -2.47 11.48 -22.58
CA SER A 73 -1.34 12.19 -23.20
C SER A 73 -0.60 13.10 -22.20
N ARG A 74 -1.33 13.73 -21.26
CA ARG A 74 -0.74 14.54 -20.19
C ARG A 74 -0.05 13.71 -19.12
N VAL A 75 -0.57 12.52 -18.79
CA VAL A 75 0.09 11.57 -17.89
C VAL A 75 1.39 11.07 -18.51
N ASP A 76 1.38 10.71 -19.80
CA ASP A 76 2.59 10.28 -20.52
C ASP A 76 3.66 11.39 -20.50
N LEU A 77 3.27 12.64 -20.78
CA LEU A 77 4.16 13.79 -20.70
C LEU A 77 4.75 14.00 -19.29
N LEU A 78 3.97 13.77 -18.23
CA LEU A 78 4.45 13.85 -16.85
C LEU A 78 5.51 12.77 -16.58
N ILE A 79 5.24 11.54 -16.98
CA ILE A 79 6.15 10.40 -16.84
C ILE A 79 7.46 10.67 -17.60
N ASP A 80 7.38 11.13 -18.84
CA ASP A 80 8.55 11.47 -19.66
C ASP A 80 9.42 12.55 -18.99
N ARG A 81 8.78 13.57 -18.41
CA ARG A 81 9.50 14.63 -17.67
C ARG A 81 10.16 14.11 -16.40
N MET A 82 9.48 13.24 -15.64
CA MET A 82 10.09 12.60 -14.48
C MET A 82 11.32 11.78 -14.88
N ARG A 83 11.21 10.97 -15.94
CA ARG A 83 12.31 10.15 -16.45
C ARG A 83 13.49 10.96 -17.00
N ALA A 84 13.22 12.14 -17.57
CA ALA A 84 14.25 13.06 -18.05
C ALA A 84 14.98 13.83 -16.93
N THR A 85 14.56 13.67 -15.67
CA THR A 85 15.17 14.40 -14.54
C THR A 85 16.63 13.97 -14.34
N PRO A 86 17.60 14.91 -14.28
CA PRO A 86 18.98 14.59 -13.99
C PRO A 86 19.12 13.80 -12.67
N VAL A 87 19.81 12.66 -12.73
CA VAL A 87 20.04 11.81 -11.57
C VAL A 87 21.35 12.17 -10.89
N ILE A 88 21.38 12.05 -9.56
CA ILE A 88 22.61 12.18 -8.78
C ILE A 88 23.55 10.98 -9.00
N LYS A 89 24.84 11.15 -8.70
CA LYS A 89 25.84 10.08 -8.83
C LYS A 89 25.39 8.83 -8.07
N GLY A 90 25.40 7.68 -8.78
CA GLY A 90 25.02 6.38 -8.22
C GLY A 90 23.55 6.01 -8.38
N VAL A 91 22.69 6.94 -8.82
CA VAL A 91 21.29 6.65 -9.16
C VAL A 91 21.16 6.41 -10.67
N LYS A 92 20.50 5.32 -11.06
CA LYS A 92 20.39 4.92 -12.49
C LYS A 92 19.27 5.62 -13.23
N LYS A 93 18.10 5.78 -12.59
CA LYS A 93 16.91 6.42 -13.14
C LYS A 93 16.00 6.92 -12.02
N VAL A 94 15.12 7.86 -12.35
CA VAL A 94 13.97 8.23 -11.52
C VAL A 94 12.81 7.30 -11.87
N PHE A 95 12.08 6.83 -10.86
CA PHE A 95 10.89 6.01 -11.02
C PHE A 95 9.64 6.86 -10.79
N TYR A 96 8.56 6.56 -11.52
CA TYR A 96 7.23 7.04 -11.14
C TYR A 96 6.52 6.02 -10.23
N PRO A 97 5.55 6.45 -9.39
CA PRO A 97 4.80 5.54 -8.54
C PRO A 97 4.12 4.42 -9.35
N GLY A 98 4.38 3.17 -9.00
CA GLY A 98 3.89 1.98 -9.72
C GLY A 98 4.92 1.33 -10.64
N GLU A 99 5.96 2.03 -11.10
CA GLU A 99 6.95 1.45 -12.03
C GLU A 99 7.71 0.27 -11.39
N ILE A 100 8.12 0.41 -10.13
CA ILE A 100 8.84 -0.65 -9.40
C ILE A 100 7.93 -1.86 -9.18
N GLU A 101 6.65 -1.61 -8.90
CA GLU A 101 5.64 -2.62 -8.67
C GLU A 101 5.36 -3.42 -9.96
N PHE A 102 5.21 -2.74 -11.12
CA PHE A 102 5.03 -3.41 -12.41
C PHE A 102 6.24 -4.27 -12.80
N ASP A 103 7.46 -3.77 -12.59
CA ASP A 103 8.69 -4.54 -12.84
C ASP A 103 8.72 -5.82 -11.98
N LYS A 104 8.35 -5.72 -10.70
CA LYS A 104 8.28 -6.87 -9.77
C LYS A 104 7.15 -7.84 -10.11
N GLU A 105 6.00 -7.34 -10.54
CA GLU A 105 4.87 -8.17 -10.97
C GLU A 105 5.25 -8.98 -12.21
N ALA A 106 5.85 -8.35 -13.22
CA ALA A 106 6.31 -9.03 -14.43
C ALA A 106 7.35 -10.12 -14.11
N ASP A 107 8.30 -9.83 -13.22
CA ASP A 107 9.27 -10.81 -12.75
C ASP A 107 8.61 -11.97 -11.98
N ALA A 108 7.68 -11.66 -11.07
CA ALA A 108 6.95 -12.68 -10.31
C ALA A 108 6.08 -13.59 -11.19
N LEU A 109 5.49 -13.06 -12.26
CA LEU A 109 4.72 -13.84 -13.24
C LEU A 109 5.63 -14.77 -14.06
N ALA A 110 6.85 -14.35 -14.36
CA ALA A 110 7.80 -15.14 -15.15
C ALA A 110 8.59 -16.15 -14.32
N ASN A 111 8.98 -15.78 -13.09
CA ASN A 111 9.96 -16.49 -12.28
C ASN A 111 9.41 -16.98 -10.92
N GLY A 112 8.15 -16.64 -10.59
CA GLY A 112 7.53 -16.91 -9.30
C GLY A 112 7.79 -15.82 -8.24
N VAL A 113 6.96 -15.80 -7.20
CA VAL A 113 7.10 -14.83 -6.09
C VAL A 113 8.20 -15.28 -5.13
N PRO A 114 9.21 -14.45 -4.82
CA PRO A 114 10.19 -14.79 -3.80
C PRO A 114 9.55 -14.75 -2.41
N VAL A 115 9.46 -15.91 -1.76
CA VAL A 115 8.90 -16.04 -0.41
C VAL A 115 10.00 -16.49 0.56
N PRO A 116 10.21 -15.78 1.70
CA PRO A 116 11.16 -16.22 2.72
C PRO A 116 10.78 -17.60 3.28
N GLU A 117 11.78 -18.43 3.61
CA GLU A 117 11.54 -19.79 4.13
C GLU A 117 10.67 -19.80 5.40
N SER A 118 10.80 -18.79 6.26
CA SER A 118 9.95 -18.64 7.44
C SER A 118 8.46 -18.52 7.07
N SER A 119 8.15 -17.79 6.00
CA SER A 119 6.78 -17.62 5.52
C SER A 119 6.27 -18.90 4.86
N LEU A 120 7.11 -19.61 4.11
CA LEU A 120 6.77 -20.94 3.58
C LEU A 120 6.48 -21.95 4.71
N ALA A 121 7.26 -21.91 5.79
CA ALA A 121 7.01 -22.73 6.97
C ALA A 121 5.66 -22.41 7.64
N GLU A 122 5.27 -21.13 7.74
CA GLU A 122 3.92 -20.76 8.21
C GLU A 122 2.81 -21.21 7.25
N LEU A 123 3.01 -21.09 5.93
CA LEU A 123 2.03 -21.58 4.94
C LEU A 123 1.84 -23.10 5.05
N ARG A 124 2.92 -23.88 5.15
CA ARG A 124 2.86 -25.34 5.34
C ARG A 124 2.17 -25.71 6.65
N ARG A 125 2.41 -24.96 7.73
CA ARG A 125 1.68 -25.12 8.99
C ARG A 125 0.19 -24.85 8.82
N GLY A 126 -0.18 -23.75 8.17
CA GLY A 126 -1.56 -23.40 7.88
C GLY A 126 -2.27 -24.48 7.06
N ALA A 127 -1.64 -24.95 5.99
CA ALA A 127 -2.16 -26.01 5.12
C ALA A 127 -2.46 -27.31 5.89
N LYS A 128 -1.54 -27.72 6.79
CA LYS A 128 -1.75 -28.87 7.67
C LYS A 128 -2.94 -28.69 8.62
N LEU A 129 -3.17 -27.49 9.14
CA LEU A 129 -4.29 -27.21 10.05
C LEU A 129 -5.65 -27.36 9.37
N VAL A 130 -5.73 -27.01 8.08
CA VAL A 130 -6.99 -27.05 7.31
C VAL A 130 -7.10 -28.27 6.39
N GLY A 131 -6.09 -29.14 6.37
CA GLY A 131 -6.07 -30.36 5.56
C GLY A 131 -5.92 -30.13 4.04
N VAL A 132 -5.23 -29.06 3.65
CA VAL A 132 -4.94 -28.72 2.24
C VAL A 132 -3.51 -29.14 1.90
N GLU A 133 -3.31 -29.70 0.71
CA GLU A 133 -1.98 -29.98 0.17
C GLU A 133 -1.43 -28.76 -0.58
N LEU A 134 -0.13 -28.50 -0.43
CA LEU A 134 0.59 -27.46 -1.16
C LEU A 134 1.40 -28.11 -2.28
N ASP A 135 1.50 -27.45 -3.42
CA ASP A 135 2.20 -27.89 -4.63
C ASP A 135 3.64 -27.35 -4.73
N PHE A 136 4.19 -26.85 -3.62
CA PHE A 136 5.54 -26.26 -3.49
C PHE A 136 6.27 -26.63 -2.18
#